data_AF-A0A7C7Q619-F1
#
_entry.id   AF-A0A7C7Q619-F1
#
_cell.length_a   1.000
_cell.length_b   1.000
_cell.length_c   1.000
_cell.angle_alpha   90.00
_cell.angle_beta   90.00
_cell.angle_gamma   90.00
#
_symmetry.space_group_name_H-M   'P 1'
#
loop_
_entity.id
_entity.type
_entity.pdbx_description
1 polymer ?
#
loop_
_entity_poly.entity_id
_entity_poly.type
_entity_poly.pdbx_seq_one_letter_code
_entity_poly.pdbx_strand_id
1 'polypeptide(L)'
;MPIRVGIVGATGYTGGELMRFLLAHPEAQLVHLMRLTSEESIPVTRVHPALRGIVEVECHALDETALTVDVDVVFLAVPHRAALQVAPALLDAGIRVVDLSADFRFKDASIYEAWYEVKHTALEWLQKAVYGLPELHRDAIRTAQLVANPGCYPISAILALLPLLRNQLVQLDSIVIDSKSGVSGAGRSKLSLDYHYPEVFGDFRA
;
A
#
# COMPACT_ATOMS: atom_id res chain seq x y z
N MET A 1 -0.73 -25.10 -5.05
CA MET A 1 -0.32 -24.19 -6.14
C MET A 1 0.09 -22.88 -5.49
N PRO A 2 1.12 -22.17 -6.00
CA PRO A 2 1.50 -20.87 -5.45
C PRO A 2 0.36 -19.86 -5.63
N ILE A 3 0.26 -18.90 -4.72
CA ILE A 3 -0.67 -17.76 -4.77
C ILE A 3 -0.19 -16.82 -5.87
N ARG A 4 -1.05 -16.53 -6.85
CA ARG A 4 -0.75 -15.65 -7.98
C ARG A 4 -1.03 -14.22 -7.59
N VAL A 5 -0.01 -13.38 -7.72
CA VAL A 5 0.01 -12.02 -7.20
C VAL A 5 0.13 -11.00 -8.33
N GLY A 6 -0.81 -10.04 -8.35
CA GLY A 6 -0.72 -8.81 -9.12
C GLY A 6 -0.24 -7.63 -8.28
N ILE A 7 0.52 -6.72 -8.86
CA ILE A 7 0.89 -5.43 -8.24
C ILE A 7 0.50 -4.29 -9.16
N VAL A 8 -0.35 -3.38 -8.68
CA VAL A 8 -0.62 -2.09 -9.31
C VAL A 8 0.19 -1.02 -8.60
N GLY A 9 0.91 -0.18 -9.36
CA GLY A 9 1.87 0.78 -8.80
C GLY A 9 3.28 0.21 -8.64
N ALA A 10 3.64 -0.79 -9.47
CA ALA A 10 4.92 -1.49 -9.38
C ALA A 10 6.16 -0.59 -9.54
N THR A 11 6.01 0.60 -10.15
CA THR A 11 7.12 1.55 -10.38
C THR A 11 7.47 2.43 -9.16
N GLY A 12 6.61 2.47 -8.14
CA GLY A 12 6.89 3.18 -6.90
C GLY A 12 7.88 2.44 -5.99
N TYR A 13 8.38 3.11 -4.94
CA TYR A 13 9.26 2.47 -3.95
C TYR A 13 8.58 1.29 -3.24
N THR A 14 7.33 1.47 -2.82
CA THR A 14 6.55 0.42 -2.16
C THR A 14 6.31 -0.77 -3.09
N GLY A 15 6.01 -0.52 -4.37
CA GLY A 15 5.89 -1.58 -5.38
C GLY A 15 7.21 -2.35 -5.57
N GLY A 16 8.34 -1.64 -5.60
CA GLY A 16 9.68 -2.23 -5.63
C GLY A 16 9.96 -3.17 -4.45
N GLU A 17 9.67 -2.71 -3.23
CA GLU A 17 9.86 -3.52 -2.02
C GLU A 17 8.90 -4.72 -1.97
N LEU A 18 7.63 -4.56 -2.38
CA LEU A 18 6.70 -5.68 -2.52
C LEU A 18 7.25 -6.76 -3.46
N MET A 19 7.78 -6.36 -4.62
CA MET A 19 8.42 -7.31 -5.52
C MET A 19 9.59 -8.01 -4.86
N ARG A 20 10.48 -7.26 -4.20
CA ARG A 20 11.63 -7.83 -3.49
C ARG A 20 11.22 -8.89 -2.46
N PHE A 21 10.14 -8.65 -1.70
CA PHE A 21 9.61 -9.62 -0.73
C PHE A 21 8.95 -10.82 -1.40
N LEU A 22 8.11 -10.59 -2.41
CA LEU A 22 7.33 -11.64 -3.08
C LEU A 22 8.20 -12.60 -3.89
N LEU A 23 9.30 -12.11 -4.49
CA LEU A 23 10.28 -12.95 -5.18
C LEU A 23 10.99 -13.95 -4.26
N ALA A 24 11.10 -13.63 -2.97
CA ALA A 24 11.67 -14.51 -1.96
C ALA A 24 10.61 -15.38 -1.27
N HIS A 25 9.34 -15.24 -1.60
CA HIS A 25 8.25 -15.91 -0.92
C HIS A 25 7.94 -17.26 -1.61
N PRO A 26 8.11 -18.41 -0.93
CA PRO A 26 8.05 -19.73 -1.57
C PRO A 26 6.66 -20.12 -2.09
N GLU A 27 5.61 -19.48 -1.57
CA GLU A 27 4.23 -19.73 -1.95
C GLU A 27 3.59 -18.59 -2.76
N ALA A 28 4.37 -17.60 -3.19
CA ALA A 28 3.85 -16.51 -4.03
C ALA A 28 4.49 -16.53 -5.41
N GLN A 29 3.69 -16.21 -6.42
CA GLN A 29 4.14 -16.06 -7.80
C GLN A 29 3.68 -14.70 -8.31
N LEU A 30 4.62 -13.84 -8.69
CA LEU A 30 4.30 -12.58 -9.37
C LEU A 30 3.85 -12.89 -10.80
N VAL A 31 2.61 -12.51 -11.14
CA VAL A 31 2.02 -12.76 -12.47
C VAL A 31 1.75 -11.47 -13.24
N HIS A 32 1.43 -10.37 -12.55
CA HIS A 32 1.18 -9.08 -13.19
C HIS A 32 1.85 -7.94 -12.45
N LEU A 33 2.56 -7.10 -13.20
CA LEU A 33 3.11 -5.84 -12.73
C LEU A 33 2.52 -4.71 -13.56
N MET A 34 1.85 -3.77 -12.91
CA MET A 34 1.13 -2.69 -13.57
C MET A 34 1.48 -1.33 -13.00
N ARG A 35 1.34 -0.30 -13.83
CA ARG A 35 1.46 1.12 -13.47
C ARG A 35 0.23 1.88 -13.92
N LEU A 36 -0.13 2.93 -13.18
CA LEU A 36 -1.31 3.76 -13.46
C LEU A 36 -1.22 4.59 -14.75
N THR A 37 -0.11 4.51 -15.49
CA THR A 37 0.10 5.26 -16.73
C THR A 37 -0.40 4.45 -17.93
N SER A 38 -0.86 5.12 -18.98
CA SER A 38 -1.20 4.52 -20.27
C SER A 38 0.01 4.35 -21.23
N GLU A 39 1.22 4.62 -20.74
CA GLU A 39 2.46 4.45 -21.51
C GLU A 39 2.77 2.98 -21.81
N GLU A 40 3.64 2.76 -22.81
CA GLU A 40 4.09 1.44 -23.26
C GLU A 40 4.64 0.56 -22.12
N SER A 41 4.59 -0.76 -22.29
CA SER A 41 5.25 -1.69 -21.39
C SER A 41 6.73 -1.37 -21.25
N ILE A 42 7.25 -1.44 -20.03
CA ILE A 42 8.68 -1.29 -19.77
C ILE A 42 9.21 -2.44 -18.91
N PRO A 43 10.45 -2.89 -19.13
CA PRO A 43 11.10 -3.80 -18.18
C PRO A 43 11.12 -3.17 -16.79
N VAL A 44 10.66 -3.89 -15.77
CA VAL A 44 10.61 -3.34 -14.41
C VAL A 44 11.99 -2.93 -13.89
N THR A 45 13.04 -3.59 -14.39
CA THR A 45 14.45 -3.30 -14.09
C THR A 45 14.92 -1.93 -14.61
N ARG A 46 14.18 -1.29 -15.54
CA ARG A 46 14.42 0.11 -15.92
C ARG A 46 14.14 1.06 -14.76
N VAL A 47 13.16 0.72 -13.93
CA VAL A 47 12.71 1.50 -12.78
C VAL A 47 13.39 1.02 -11.50
N HIS A 48 13.59 -0.29 -11.35
CA HIS A 48 14.24 -0.91 -10.20
C HIS A 48 15.49 -1.68 -10.63
N PRO A 49 16.64 -1.02 -10.87
CA PRO A 49 17.85 -1.66 -11.39
C PRO A 49 18.38 -2.81 -10.53
N ALA A 50 18.11 -2.77 -9.22
CA ALA A 50 18.50 -3.82 -8.27
C ALA A 50 17.85 -5.20 -8.58
N LEU A 51 16.78 -5.24 -9.39
CA LEU A 51 16.10 -6.48 -9.79
C LEU A 51 16.64 -7.09 -11.09
N ARG A 52 17.68 -6.50 -11.69
CA ARG A 52 18.26 -7.00 -12.95
C ARG A 52 18.83 -8.41 -12.78
N GLY A 53 18.45 -9.32 -13.68
CA GLY A 53 18.84 -10.73 -13.62
C GLY A 53 18.08 -11.56 -12.58
N ILE A 54 17.13 -10.94 -11.87
CA ILE A 54 16.24 -11.60 -10.90
C ILE A 54 14.82 -11.67 -11.47
N VAL A 55 14.36 -10.59 -12.11
CA VAL A 55 13.02 -10.48 -12.70
C VAL A 55 13.11 -10.05 -14.15
N GLU A 56 12.44 -10.79 -15.02
CA GLU A 56 12.30 -10.48 -16.45
C GLU A 56 10.88 -10.02 -16.82
N VAL A 57 10.02 -9.83 -15.84
CA VAL A 57 8.62 -9.42 -16.02
C VAL A 57 8.53 -7.95 -16.45
N GLU A 58 7.71 -7.69 -17.46
CA GLU A 58 7.38 -6.34 -17.90
C GLU A 58 6.36 -5.68 -16.97
N CYS A 59 6.51 -4.37 -16.78
CA CYS A 59 5.51 -3.55 -16.14
C CYS A 59 4.61 -2.92 -17.21
N HIS A 60 3.36 -3.35 -17.24
CA HIS A 60 2.35 -2.93 -18.21
C HIS A 60 1.56 -1.72 -17.72
N ALA A 61 0.87 -1.05 -18.64
CA ALA A 61 -0.21 -0.14 -18.27
C ALA A 61 -1.29 -0.90 -17.47
N LEU A 62 -2.03 -0.18 -16.63
CA LEU A 62 -3.15 -0.76 -15.88
C LEU A 62 -4.18 -1.35 -16.85
N ASP A 63 -4.45 -2.64 -16.69
CA ASP A 63 -5.52 -3.38 -17.35
C ASP A 63 -6.27 -4.18 -16.29
N GLU A 64 -7.45 -3.68 -15.89
CA GLU A 64 -8.27 -4.32 -14.87
C GLU A 64 -8.75 -5.71 -15.30
N THR A 65 -8.95 -5.94 -16.60
CA THR A 65 -9.42 -7.24 -17.10
C THR A 65 -8.36 -8.31 -16.89
N ALA A 66 -7.09 -7.98 -17.18
CA ALA A 66 -5.96 -8.87 -16.90
C ALA A 66 -5.80 -9.17 -15.39
N LEU A 67 -6.20 -8.26 -14.50
CA LEU A 67 -6.17 -8.49 -13.05
C LEU A 67 -7.30 -9.39 -12.53
N THR A 68 -8.30 -9.69 -13.36
CA THR A 68 -9.42 -10.58 -13.00
C THR A 68 -9.25 -12.00 -13.55
N VAL A 69 -8.23 -12.22 -14.38
CA VAL A 69 -7.90 -13.52 -14.94
C VAL A 69 -6.62 -14.00 -14.28
N ASP A 70 -6.65 -15.22 -13.74
CA ASP A 70 -5.46 -15.87 -13.21
C ASP A 70 -4.68 -15.13 -12.09
N VAL A 71 -5.38 -14.31 -11.31
CA VAL A 71 -4.84 -13.64 -10.11
C VAL A 71 -5.63 -14.05 -8.88
N ASP A 72 -4.96 -14.29 -7.76
CA ASP A 72 -5.60 -14.64 -6.49
C ASP A 72 -5.62 -13.44 -5.53
N VAL A 73 -4.58 -12.58 -5.59
CA VAL A 73 -4.49 -11.36 -4.79
C VAL A 73 -3.81 -10.23 -5.55
N VAL A 74 -4.31 -9.01 -5.37
CA VAL A 74 -3.72 -7.77 -5.93
C VAL A 74 -3.29 -6.83 -4.83
N PHE A 75 -2.03 -6.38 -4.90
CA PHE A 75 -1.51 -5.28 -4.08
C PHE A 75 -1.67 -3.95 -4.82
N LEU A 76 -2.28 -2.96 -4.17
CA LEU A 76 -2.39 -1.60 -4.70
C LEU A 76 -1.36 -0.71 -4.01
N ALA A 77 -0.18 -0.58 -4.62
CA ALA A 77 0.90 0.30 -4.20
C ALA A 77 0.80 1.68 -4.89
N VAL A 78 -0.39 2.27 -4.82
CA VAL A 78 -0.78 3.47 -5.57
C VAL A 78 -0.85 4.70 -4.68
N PRO A 79 -0.77 5.92 -5.25
CA PRO A 79 -1.07 7.13 -4.51
C PRO A 79 -2.50 7.11 -3.93
N HIS A 80 -2.72 7.89 -2.86
CA HIS A 80 -4.06 8.09 -2.31
C HIS A 80 -5.05 8.51 -3.42
N ARG A 81 -6.32 8.11 -3.27
CA ARG A 81 -7.45 8.30 -4.19
C ARG A 81 -7.45 7.35 -5.39
N ALA A 82 -6.31 6.80 -5.78
CA ALA A 82 -6.24 5.92 -6.94
C ALA A 82 -6.81 4.52 -6.66
N ALA A 83 -6.75 4.03 -5.42
CA ALA A 83 -7.29 2.72 -5.08
C ALA A 83 -8.82 2.71 -5.16
N LEU A 84 -9.48 3.85 -4.95
CA LEU A 84 -10.94 4.00 -5.13
C LEU A 84 -11.41 3.72 -6.56
N GLN A 85 -10.55 3.85 -7.57
CA GLN A 85 -10.88 3.58 -8.97
C GLN A 85 -10.71 2.10 -9.33
N VAL A 86 -9.74 1.43 -8.70
CA VAL A 86 -9.31 0.07 -9.11
C VAL A 86 -9.87 -1.01 -8.19
N ALA A 87 -9.85 -0.79 -6.87
CA ALA A 87 -10.20 -1.82 -5.89
C ALA A 87 -11.63 -2.37 -6.06
N PRO A 88 -12.68 -1.54 -6.28
CA PRO A 88 -14.05 -2.05 -6.34
C PRO A 88 -14.25 -3.11 -7.43
N ALA A 89 -13.76 -2.88 -8.65
CA ALA A 89 -13.90 -3.82 -9.76
C ALA A 89 -13.22 -5.18 -9.45
N LEU A 90 -12.03 -5.15 -8.85
CA LEU A 90 -11.32 -6.37 -8.44
C LEU A 90 -12.06 -7.12 -7.34
N LEU A 91 -12.57 -6.40 -6.35
CA LEU A 91 -13.29 -6.98 -5.22
C LEU A 91 -14.64 -7.57 -5.66
N ASP A 92 -15.35 -6.90 -6.57
CA ASP A 92 -16.60 -7.39 -7.16
C ASP A 92 -16.36 -8.65 -8.01
N ALA A 93 -15.17 -8.79 -8.62
CA ALA A 93 -14.73 -9.99 -9.31
C ALA A 93 -14.25 -11.13 -8.38
N GLY A 94 -14.31 -10.96 -7.06
CA GLY A 94 -13.90 -11.98 -6.08
C GLY A 94 -12.41 -12.01 -5.76
N ILE A 95 -11.62 -11.08 -6.31
CA ILE A 95 -10.18 -11.00 -6.07
C ILE A 95 -9.94 -10.43 -4.67
N ARG A 96 -8.90 -10.93 -3.97
CA ARG A 96 -8.45 -10.32 -2.71
C ARG A 96 -7.59 -9.10 -3.01
N VAL A 97 -7.79 -8.02 -2.27
CA VAL A 97 -7.05 -6.77 -2.45
C VAL A 97 -6.34 -6.38 -1.16
N VAL A 98 -5.07 -6.02 -1.27
CA VAL A 98 -4.31 -5.35 -0.22
C VAL A 98 -4.00 -3.93 -0.69
N ASP A 99 -4.70 -2.94 -0.13
CA ASP A 99 -4.49 -1.53 -0.44
C ASP A 99 -3.42 -0.93 0.46
N LEU A 100 -2.32 -0.45 -0.13
CA LEU A 100 -1.22 0.21 0.60
C LEU A 100 -1.40 1.73 0.68
N SER A 101 -2.40 2.27 -0.02
CA SER A 101 -2.83 3.65 0.13
C SER A 101 -3.63 3.84 1.43
N ALA A 102 -4.30 4.98 1.56
CA ALA A 102 -5.10 5.29 2.72
C ALA A 102 -6.60 5.12 2.49
N ASP A 103 -7.00 4.78 1.27
CA ASP A 103 -8.35 4.94 0.77
C ASP A 103 -9.36 4.12 1.58
N PHE A 104 -8.96 2.92 2.02
CA PHE A 104 -9.83 2.03 2.78
C PHE A 104 -9.50 1.91 4.28
N ARG A 105 -8.64 2.79 4.83
CA ARG A 105 -8.17 2.67 6.22
C ARG A 105 -9.20 3.04 7.28
N PHE A 106 -10.17 3.91 6.94
CA PHE A 106 -11.12 4.48 7.89
C PHE A 106 -12.49 3.82 7.74
N LYS A 107 -13.12 3.42 8.84
CA LYS A 107 -14.49 2.90 8.80
C LYS A 107 -15.53 3.98 8.52
N ASP A 108 -15.29 5.19 9.02
CA ASP A 108 -16.15 6.33 8.80
C ASP A 108 -15.64 7.10 7.57
N ALA A 109 -16.48 7.16 6.53
CA ALA A 109 -16.18 7.90 5.31
C ALA A 109 -15.98 9.39 5.60
N SER A 110 -16.68 9.97 6.58
CA SER A 110 -16.53 11.39 6.91
C SER A 110 -15.13 11.72 7.44
N ILE A 111 -14.50 10.80 8.17
CA ILE A 111 -13.11 10.97 8.64
C ILE A 111 -12.17 10.95 7.44
N TYR A 112 -12.33 9.99 6.52
CA TYR A 112 -11.54 9.96 5.29
C TYR A 112 -11.70 11.25 4.48
N GLU A 113 -12.95 11.67 4.25
CA GLU A 113 -13.28 12.85 3.45
C GLU A 113 -12.71 14.13 4.04
N ALA A 114 -12.71 14.26 5.38
CA ALA A 114 -12.13 15.41 6.07
C ALA A 114 -10.60 15.51 5.92
N TRP A 115 -9.88 14.38 5.89
CA TRP A 115 -8.41 14.37 5.81
C TRP A 115 -7.87 14.27 4.38
N TYR A 116 -8.61 13.64 3.47
CA TYR A 116 -8.17 13.38 2.10
C TYR A 116 -8.89 14.24 1.07
N GLU A 117 -9.81 15.11 1.50
CA GLU A 117 -10.49 16.13 0.69
C GLU A 117 -11.13 15.58 -0.59
N VAL A 118 -11.67 14.36 -0.49
CA VAL A 118 -12.27 13.63 -1.61
C VAL A 118 -13.38 12.72 -1.11
N LYS A 119 -14.53 12.76 -1.79
CA LYS A 119 -15.67 11.91 -1.45
C LYS A 119 -15.31 10.43 -1.59
N HIS A 120 -15.63 9.62 -0.59
CA HIS A 120 -15.39 8.19 -0.67
C HIS A 120 -16.46 7.52 -1.53
N THR A 121 -16.07 6.92 -2.66
CA THR A 121 -17.01 6.36 -3.64
C THR A 121 -17.38 4.90 -3.39
N ALA A 122 -16.55 4.15 -2.66
CA ALA A 122 -16.71 2.71 -2.43
C ALA A 122 -17.16 2.38 -1.00
N LEU A 123 -18.28 2.96 -0.56
CA LEU A 123 -18.74 2.90 0.84
C LEU A 123 -18.97 1.47 1.35
N GLU A 124 -19.50 0.57 0.52
CA GLU A 124 -19.71 -0.83 0.91
C GLU A 124 -18.38 -1.55 1.19
N TRP A 125 -17.40 -1.33 0.33
CA TRP A 125 -16.06 -1.91 0.49
C TRP A 125 -15.31 -1.29 1.67
N LEU A 126 -15.51 0.02 1.93
CA LEU A 126 -14.98 0.68 3.12
C LEU A 126 -15.46 0.01 4.42
N GLN A 127 -16.75 -0.33 4.50
CA GLN A 127 -17.29 -1.05 5.67
C GLN A 127 -16.75 -2.47 5.80
N LYS A 128 -16.43 -3.14 4.68
CA LYS A 128 -15.87 -4.50 4.68
C LYS A 128 -14.35 -4.54 4.90
N ALA A 129 -13.62 -3.47 4.62
CA ALA A 129 -12.16 -3.41 4.70
C ALA A 129 -11.63 -3.75 6.10
N VAL A 130 -10.64 -4.62 6.21
CA VAL A 130 -9.99 -4.89 7.51
C VAL A 130 -8.70 -4.10 7.60
N TYR A 131 -8.49 -3.38 8.71
CA TYR A 131 -7.24 -2.69 8.95
C TYR A 131 -6.10 -3.71 9.11
N GLY A 132 -5.09 -3.62 8.26
CA GLY A 132 -4.06 -4.64 8.07
C GLY A 132 -2.97 -4.65 9.15
N LEU A 133 -3.35 -4.67 10.43
CA LEU A 133 -2.44 -4.77 11.56
C LEU A 133 -2.59 -6.13 12.27
N PRO A 134 -1.78 -7.15 11.95
CA PRO A 134 -1.95 -8.50 12.45
C PRO A 134 -1.96 -8.64 13.98
N GLU A 135 -1.22 -7.81 14.71
CA GLU A 135 -1.18 -7.79 16.18
C GLU A 135 -2.55 -7.46 16.82
N LEU A 136 -3.43 -6.79 16.08
CA LEU A 136 -4.79 -6.43 16.50
C LEU A 136 -5.88 -7.22 15.79
N HIS A 137 -5.68 -7.53 14.51
CA HIS A 137 -6.76 -7.94 13.62
C HIS A 137 -6.48 -9.25 12.87
N ARG A 138 -5.52 -10.08 13.33
CA ARG A 138 -5.13 -11.35 12.69
C ARG A 138 -6.32 -12.19 12.23
N ASP A 139 -7.30 -12.42 13.10
CA ASP A 139 -8.43 -13.30 12.78
C ASP A 139 -9.35 -12.70 11.71
N ALA A 140 -9.61 -11.39 11.78
CA ALA A 140 -10.36 -10.69 10.75
C ALA A 140 -9.61 -10.65 9.41
N ILE A 141 -8.28 -10.50 9.42
CA ILE A 141 -7.45 -10.48 8.21
C ILE A 141 -7.50 -11.82 7.47
N ARG A 142 -7.55 -12.96 8.17
CA ARG A 142 -7.57 -14.30 7.55
C ARG A 142 -8.69 -14.45 6.52
N THR A 143 -9.87 -13.92 6.83
CA THR A 143 -11.07 -14.03 5.98
C THR A 143 -11.36 -12.77 5.18
N ALA A 144 -10.58 -11.69 5.37
CA ALA A 144 -10.77 -10.44 4.66
C ALA A 144 -10.54 -10.60 3.16
N GLN A 145 -11.45 -10.00 2.38
CA GLN A 145 -11.25 -9.82 0.95
C GLN A 145 -10.50 -8.52 0.65
N LEU A 146 -10.73 -7.48 1.45
CA LEU A 146 -10.02 -6.20 1.37
C LEU A 146 -9.25 -5.96 2.66
N VAL A 147 -7.93 -5.83 2.56
CA VAL A 147 -7.06 -5.42 3.64
C VAL A 147 -6.54 -4.01 3.35
N ALA A 148 -6.85 -3.08 4.24
CA ALA A 148 -6.32 -1.72 4.19
C ALA A 148 -5.03 -1.67 5.01
N ASN A 149 -3.88 -1.69 4.33
CA ASN A 149 -2.58 -1.74 4.97
C ASN A 149 -2.31 -0.43 5.74
N PRO A 150 -1.79 -0.50 6.98
CA PRO A 150 -1.51 0.66 7.80
C PRO A 150 -0.53 1.65 7.17
N GLY A 151 -0.60 2.91 7.61
CA GLY A 151 0.45 3.88 7.34
C GLY A 151 1.68 3.64 8.20
N CYS A 152 2.87 4.04 7.72
CA CYS A 152 4.15 3.83 8.41
C CYS A 152 4.25 4.53 9.77
N TYR A 153 3.75 5.76 9.89
CA TYR A 153 3.67 6.44 11.20
C TYR A 153 2.61 5.81 12.12
N PRO A 154 1.34 5.62 11.69
CA PRO A 154 0.34 4.93 12.49
C PRO A 154 0.80 3.60 13.06
N ILE A 155 1.44 2.73 12.27
CA ILE A 155 1.87 1.42 12.77
C ILE A 155 2.94 1.56 13.86
N SER A 156 3.90 2.48 13.70
CA SER A 156 4.95 2.71 14.70
C SER A 156 4.36 3.20 16.04
N ALA A 157 3.39 4.12 15.98
CA ALA A 157 2.72 4.66 17.14
C ALA A 157 1.81 3.63 17.82
N ILE A 158 0.97 2.93 17.03
CA ILE A 158 0.02 1.95 17.55
C ILE A 158 0.77 0.83 18.25
N LEU A 159 1.79 0.23 17.62
CA LEU A 159 2.51 -0.89 18.22
C LEU A 159 3.26 -0.49 19.50
N ALA A 160 3.82 0.72 19.56
CA ALA A 160 4.48 1.22 20.76
C ALA A 160 3.49 1.46 21.92
N LEU A 161 2.31 2.01 21.63
CA LEU A 161 1.32 2.36 22.65
C LEU A 161 0.42 1.19 23.05
N LEU A 162 0.23 0.21 22.17
CA LEU A 162 -0.71 -0.89 22.35
C LEU A 162 -0.60 -1.60 23.73
N PRO A 163 0.59 -2.03 24.18
CA PRO A 163 0.69 -2.67 25.50
C PRO A 163 0.36 -1.73 26.65
N LEU A 164 0.70 -0.43 26.54
CA LEU A 164 0.41 0.58 27.57
C LEU A 164 -1.08 0.84 27.67
N LEU A 165 -1.75 1.00 26.53
CA LEU A 165 -3.19 1.23 26.45
C LEU A 165 -3.99 0.02 26.97
N ARG A 166 -3.62 -1.20 26.56
CA ARG A 166 -4.30 -2.43 27.01
C ARG A 166 -4.22 -2.64 28.53
N ASN A 167 -3.11 -2.24 29.14
CA ASN A 167 -2.90 -2.36 30.58
C ASN A 167 -3.26 -1.08 31.36
N GLN A 168 -3.83 -0.07 30.69
CA GLN A 168 -4.26 1.19 31.31
C GLN A 168 -3.11 1.91 32.05
N LEU A 169 -1.90 1.88 31.47
CA LEU A 169 -0.67 2.40 32.10
C LEU A 169 -0.34 3.86 31.71
N VAL A 170 -1.20 4.51 30.92
CA VAL A 170 -1.01 5.88 30.44
C VAL A 170 -2.32 6.66 30.49
N GLN A 171 -2.23 7.97 30.67
CA GLN A 171 -3.37 8.87 30.55
C GLN A 171 -3.73 9.05 29.07
N LEU A 172 -5.03 9.02 28.75
CA LEU A 172 -5.52 9.08 27.37
C LEU A 172 -5.78 10.50 26.87
N ASP A 173 -5.81 11.48 27.78
CA ASP A 173 -6.17 12.86 27.46
C ASP A 173 -5.13 13.55 26.55
N SER A 174 -3.87 13.11 26.61
CA SER A 174 -2.82 13.60 25.74
C SER A 174 -1.73 12.55 25.54
N ILE A 175 -1.49 12.21 24.29
CA ILE A 175 -0.37 11.37 23.86
C ILE A 175 0.38 12.13 22.77
N VAL A 176 1.66 12.44 23.01
CA VAL A 176 2.51 13.13 22.05
C VAL A 176 3.39 12.13 21.33
N ILE A 177 3.29 12.10 20.00
CA ILE A 177 4.09 11.23 19.14
C ILE A 177 4.95 12.13 18.25
N ASP A 178 6.25 12.16 18.53
CA ASP A 178 7.24 12.84 17.70
C ASP A 178 8.00 11.80 16.85
N SER A 179 7.60 11.68 15.58
CA SER A 179 8.10 10.67 14.65
C SER A 179 9.17 11.23 13.71
N LYS A 180 10.17 10.41 13.39
CA LYS A 180 11.23 10.72 12.42
C LYS A 180 11.20 9.70 11.29
N SER A 181 11.40 10.12 10.05
CA SER A 181 11.38 9.24 8.88
C SER A 181 12.48 9.61 7.88
N GLY A 182 12.93 8.60 7.13
CA GLY A 182 13.75 8.85 5.94
C GLY A 182 12.93 9.45 4.79
N VAL A 183 13.63 10.06 3.84
CA VAL A 183 13.04 10.74 2.66
C VAL A 183 12.22 9.80 1.77
N SER A 184 12.47 8.49 1.82
CA SER A 184 11.72 7.49 1.07
C SER A 184 10.22 7.48 1.40
N GLY A 185 9.82 7.97 2.58
CA GLY A 185 8.42 8.13 2.97
C GLY A 185 7.62 9.07 2.06
N ALA A 186 8.29 10.01 1.38
CA ALA A 186 7.65 10.89 0.39
C ALA A 186 7.28 10.17 -0.92
N GLY A 187 7.84 8.98 -1.15
CA GLY A 187 7.67 8.23 -2.38
C GLY A 187 8.57 8.71 -3.51
N ARG A 188 8.48 8.02 -4.65
CA ARG A 188 9.39 8.23 -5.79
C ARG A 188 9.02 9.42 -6.68
N SER A 189 7.72 9.68 -6.82
CA SER A 189 7.20 10.65 -7.79
C SER A 189 7.25 12.10 -7.29
N LYS A 190 7.75 12.35 -6.08
CA LYS A 190 7.93 13.70 -5.53
C LYS A 190 9.21 14.32 -6.07
N LEU A 191 9.12 14.88 -7.27
CA LEU A 191 10.20 15.61 -7.93
C LEU A 191 10.03 17.12 -7.65
N SER A 192 10.28 17.53 -6.41
CA SER A 192 10.34 18.95 -6.02
C SER A 192 11.70 19.29 -5.40
N LEU A 193 12.00 20.58 -5.30
CA LEU A 193 13.25 21.08 -4.69
C LEU A 193 13.45 20.51 -3.28
N ASP A 194 12.37 20.40 -2.51
CA ASP A 194 12.39 19.88 -1.12
C ASP A 194 12.91 18.44 -1.00
N TYR A 195 12.91 17.68 -2.09
CA TYR A 195 13.39 16.28 -2.12
C TYR A 195 14.67 16.11 -2.94
N HIS A 196 15.27 17.20 -3.41
CA HIS A 196 16.54 17.12 -4.10
C HIS A 196 17.65 16.71 -3.12
N TYR A 197 18.49 15.74 -3.48
CA TYR A 197 19.55 15.23 -2.59
C TYR A 197 20.37 16.31 -1.85
N PRO A 198 20.92 17.37 -2.48
CA PRO A 198 21.68 18.40 -1.77
C PRO A 198 20.86 19.21 -0.75
N GLU A 199 19.53 19.30 -0.92
CA GLU A 199 18.63 19.99 0.01
C GLU A 199 18.28 19.14 1.24
N VAL A 200 18.37 17.81 1.11
CA VAL A 200 17.98 16.85 2.16
C VAL A 200 19.19 16.26 2.88
N PHE A 201 20.30 16.08 2.18
CA PHE A 201 21.47 15.38 2.73
C PHE A 201 22.10 16.17 3.90
N GLY A 202 22.19 15.51 5.06
CA GLY A 202 22.75 16.11 6.26
C GLY A 202 21.80 17.08 6.99
N ASP A 203 20.56 17.19 6.54
CA ASP A 203 19.53 18.07 7.12
C ASP A 203 18.47 17.28 7.91
N PHE A 204 17.75 17.98 8.77
CA PHE A 204 16.56 17.49 9.48
C PHE A 204 15.46 18.55 9.47
N ARG A 205 14.30 18.21 8.92
CA ARG A 205 13.14 19.09 8.83
C ARG A 205 11.98 18.52 9.63
N ALA A 206 11.37 19.37 10.48
CA ALA A 206 10.20 19.06 11.30
C ALA A 206 8.93 19.66 10.68
#